data_AF-T1ABQ0-F1
#
_entry.id   AF-T1ABQ0-F1
#
_cell.length_a   1.000
_cell.length_b   1.000
_cell.length_c   1.000
_cell.angle_alpha   90.00
_cell.angle_beta   90.00
_cell.angle_gamma   90.00
#
_symmetry.space_group_name_H-M   'P 1'
#
loop_
_entity.id
_entity.type
_entity.pdbx_description
1 polymer ?
#
loop_
_entity_poly.entity_id
_entity_poly.type
_entity_poly.pdbx_seq_one_letter_code
_entity_poly.pdbx_strand_id
1 'polypeptide(L)'
;MDKIVAWLKSGAGESGYNKTIHPIIERDCARCHSAKSGMHLPDWNTYSGISKVAKVDTGMSLETLVELSHIHLFGIGLVAFVLGYVFTFAMLPAWFKNFVIVVPFVAMVIDIATWYLTKWDPIYAYTVVVAGAVLGLSWAIQIFVSLYQIVFLGKPEPQSAT
;
A
#
# COMPACT_ATOMS: atom_id res chain seq x y z
N MET A 1 -6.33 -8.44 -20.58
CA MET A 1 -7.10 -7.82 -19.48
C MET A 1 -7.65 -6.44 -19.86
N ASP A 2 -6.93 -5.63 -20.63
CA ASP A 2 -7.31 -4.24 -20.95
C ASP A 2 -8.73 -4.08 -21.54
N LYS A 3 -9.17 -5.02 -22.40
CA LYS A 3 -10.54 -5.01 -22.96
C LYS A 3 -11.63 -5.19 -21.89
N ILE A 4 -11.40 -6.07 -20.91
CA ILE A 4 -12.32 -6.31 -19.80
C ILE A 4 -12.38 -5.07 -18.90
N VAL A 5 -11.21 -4.50 -18.56
CA VAL A 5 -11.13 -3.28 -17.74
C VAL A 5 -11.80 -2.09 -18.44
N ALA A 6 -11.58 -1.90 -19.73
CA ALA A 6 -12.21 -0.83 -20.50
C ALA A 6 -13.74 -0.98 -20.54
N TRP A 7 -14.23 -2.20 -20.75
CA TRP A 7 -15.67 -2.50 -20.72
C TRP A 7 -16.29 -2.27 -19.33
N LEU A 8 -15.61 -2.67 -18.26
CA LEU A 8 -16.04 -2.38 -16.89
C LEU A 8 -16.15 -0.86 -16.67
N LYS A 9 -15.08 -0.11 -17.01
CA LYS A 9 -15.05 1.35 -16.88
C LYS A 9 -16.11 2.06 -17.72
N SER A 10 -16.55 1.48 -18.83
CA SER A 10 -17.65 2.02 -19.66
C SER A 10 -19.05 1.66 -19.15
N GLY A 11 -19.18 1.13 -17.93
CA GLY A 11 -20.47 0.78 -17.32
C GLY A 11 -20.94 -0.66 -17.58
N ALA A 12 -20.05 -1.53 -18.06
CA ALA A 12 -20.29 -2.98 -18.19
C ALA A 12 -21.55 -3.36 -19.01
N GLY A 13 -21.88 -2.61 -20.06
CA GLY A 13 -23.11 -2.83 -20.83
C GLY A 13 -23.14 -4.12 -21.68
N GLU A 14 -24.35 -4.63 -21.92
CA GLU A 14 -24.61 -5.91 -22.61
C GLU A 14 -24.04 -5.99 -24.03
N SER A 15 -24.16 -4.92 -24.82
CA SER A 15 -23.59 -4.91 -26.18
C SER A 15 -22.07 -5.06 -26.16
N GLY A 16 -21.38 -4.49 -25.16
CA GLY A 16 -19.93 -4.62 -25.01
C GLY A 16 -19.55 -6.04 -24.60
N TYR A 17 -20.37 -6.64 -23.74
CA TYR A 17 -20.24 -8.03 -23.33
C TYR A 17 -20.33 -8.96 -24.53
N ASN A 18 -21.44 -8.94 -25.27
CA ASN A 18 -21.69 -9.86 -26.39
C ASN A 18 -20.63 -9.77 -27.49
N LYS A 19 -20.17 -8.55 -27.82
CA LYS A 19 -19.22 -8.33 -28.93
C LYS A 19 -17.77 -8.62 -28.57
N THR A 20 -17.35 -8.27 -27.35
CA THR A 20 -15.92 -8.19 -27.01
C THR A 20 -15.53 -9.09 -25.84
N ILE A 21 -16.39 -9.23 -24.84
CA ILE A 21 -16.05 -9.92 -23.59
C ILE A 21 -16.46 -11.38 -23.62
N HIS A 22 -17.63 -11.71 -24.18
CA HIS A 22 -18.13 -13.08 -24.29
C HIS A 22 -17.10 -14.02 -24.94
N PRO A 23 -16.44 -13.68 -26.07
CA PRO A 23 -15.40 -14.55 -26.65
C PRO A 23 -14.19 -14.76 -25.74
N ILE A 24 -13.86 -13.79 -24.89
CA ILE A 24 -12.75 -13.90 -23.92
C ILE A 24 -13.17 -14.82 -22.77
N ILE A 25 -14.38 -14.62 -22.23
CA ILE A 25 -14.95 -15.47 -21.19
C ILE A 25 -15.06 -16.91 -21.68
N GLU A 26 -15.58 -17.12 -22.88
CA GLU A 26 -15.74 -18.46 -23.47
C GLU A 26 -14.40 -19.20 -23.60
N ARG A 27 -13.36 -18.48 -24.02
CA ARG A 27 -12.01 -19.04 -24.19
C ARG A 27 -11.30 -19.31 -22.86
N ASP A 28 -11.35 -18.37 -21.92
CA ASP A 28 -10.44 -18.34 -20.76
C ASP A 28 -11.13 -18.69 -19.43
N CYS A 29 -12.45 -18.51 -19.31
CA CYS A 29 -13.17 -18.56 -18.03
C CYS A 29 -14.31 -19.57 -17.99
N ALA A 30 -14.99 -19.81 -19.11
CA ALA A 30 -16.23 -20.60 -19.19
C ALA A 30 -16.02 -22.09 -18.91
N ARG A 31 -14.78 -22.59 -18.95
CA ARG A 31 -14.45 -23.93 -18.45
C ARG A 31 -14.91 -24.12 -17.00
N CYS A 32 -14.79 -23.08 -16.18
CA CYS A 32 -15.26 -23.10 -14.80
C CYS A 32 -16.56 -22.32 -14.60
N HIS A 33 -16.65 -21.14 -15.21
CA HIS A 33 -17.77 -20.21 -15.07
C HIS A 33 -18.83 -20.37 -16.17
N SER A 34 -19.36 -21.59 -16.32
CA SER A 34 -20.52 -21.86 -17.18
C SER A 34 -21.45 -22.90 -16.55
N ALA A 35 -22.75 -22.85 -16.88
CA ALA A 35 -23.70 -23.87 -16.43
C ALA A 35 -23.30 -25.32 -16.81
N LYS A 36 -22.51 -25.48 -17.89
CA LYS A 36 -22.06 -26.79 -18.39
C LYS A 36 -20.91 -27.39 -17.56
N SER A 37 -20.21 -26.60 -16.75
CA SER A 37 -19.07 -27.07 -15.96
C SER A 37 -19.48 -27.97 -14.79
N GLY A 38 -20.74 -27.90 -14.35
CA GLY A 38 -21.25 -28.62 -13.18
C GLY A 38 -20.72 -28.08 -11.83
N MET A 39 -19.92 -27.02 -11.83
CA MET A 39 -19.43 -26.37 -10.61
C MET A 39 -20.46 -25.37 -10.07
N HIS A 40 -20.55 -25.25 -8.75
CA HIS A 40 -21.40 -24.26 -8.08
C HIS A 40 -20.75 -22.87 -8.08
N LEU A 41 -20.42 -22.37 -9.28
CA LEU A 41 -19.81 -21.07 -9.52
C LEU A 41 -20.78 -20.18 -10.31
N PRO A 42 -20.68 -18.84 -10.17
CA PRO A 42 -21.48 -17.93 -10.98
C PRO A 42 -21.19 -18.14 -12.47
N ASP A 43 -22.25 -18.27 -13.27
CA ASP A 43 -22.14 -18.41 -14.72
C ASP A 43 -21.79 -17.04 -15.34
N TRP A 44 -20.59 -16.90 -15.90
CA TRP A 44 -20.16 -15.68 -16.58
C TRP A 44 -20.37 -15.75 -18.09
N ASN A 45 -20.76 -16.92 -18.60
CA ASN A 45 -21.05 -17.17 -20.00
C ASN A 45 -22.43 -16.65 -20.43
N THR A 46 -23.13 -15.96 -19.52
CA THR A 46 -24.32 -15.16 -19.81
C THR A 46 -24.17 -13.74 -19.25
N TYR A 47 -24.78 -12.76 -19.93
CA TYR A 47 -24.76 -11.38 -19.46
C TYR A 47 -25.44 -11.22 -18.08
N SER A 48 -26.56 -11.91 -17.87
CA SER A 48 -27.29 -11.91 -16.60
C SER A 48 -26.45 -12.41 -15.43
N GLY A 49 -25.58 -13.40 -15.65
CA GLY A 49 -24.73 -13.92 -14.60
C GLY A 49 -23.48 -13.06 -14.36
N ILE A 50 -22.81 -12.56 -15.41
CA ILE A 50 -21.62 -11.72 -15.25
C ILE A 50 -21.96 -10.31 -14.72
N SER A 51 -23.10 -9.73 -15.09
CA SER A 51 -23.48 -8.36 -14.69
C SER A 51 -23.62 -8.19 -13.16
N LYS A 52 -23.91 -9.28 -12.43
CA LYS A 52 -23.98 -9.30 -10.96
C LYS A 52 -22.62 -9.05 -10.30
N VAL A 53 -21.52 -9.40 -10.98
CA VAL A 53 -20.15 -9.30 -10.48
C VAL A 53 -19.31 -8.28 -11.25
N ALA A 54 -19.77 -7.82 -12.40
CA ALA A 54 -19.11 -6.82 -13.25
C ALA A 54 -19.26 -5.39 -12.70
N LYS A 55 -18.82 -5.20 -11.45
CA LYS A 55 -18.79 -3.89 -10.80
C LYS A 55 -17.42 -3.25 -11.03
N VAL A 56 -17.42 -1.94 -11.28
CA VAL A 56 -16.19 -1.16 -11.31
C VAL A 56 -15.67 -1.07 -9.87
N ASP A 57 -14.46 -1.55 -9.65
CA ASP A 57 -13.76 -1.29 -8.41
C ASP A 57 -13.45 0.21 -8.33
N THR A 58 -14.07 0.87 -7.35
CA THR A 58 -13.88 2.31 -7.10
C THR A 58 -12.83 2.56 -6.02
N GLY A 59 -12.16 1.51 -5.53
CA GLY A 59 -11.28 1.53 -4.37
C GLY A 59 -12.04 1.58 -3.04
N MET A 60 -11.31 1.67 -1.93
CA MET A 60 -11.88 1.70 -0.57
C MET A 60 -12.81 2.90 -0.34
N SER A 61 -13.83 2.74 0.51
CA SER A 61 -14.74 3.83 0.85
C SER A 61 -14.02 4.97 1.61
N LEU A 62 -14.59 6.19 1.61
CA LEU A 62 -14.04 7.29 2.40
C LEU A 62 -14.01 6.98 3.90
N GLU A 63 -15.05 6.31 4.41
CA GLU A 63 -15.13 5.87 5.80
C GLU A 63 -13.97 4.93 6.14
N THR A 64 -13.74 3.93 5.29
CA THR A 64 -12.59 3.02 5.43
C THR A 64 -11.26 3.77 5.36
N LEU A 65 -11.13 4.76 4.47
CA LEU A 65 -9.91 5.58 4.38
C LEU A 65 -9.65 6.35 5.67
N VAL A 66 -10.68 6.95 6.26
CA VAL A 66 -10.56 7.72 7.52
C VAL A 66 -10.18 6.79 8.68
N GLU A 67 -10.84 5.64 8.79
CA GLU A 67 -10.53 4.63 9.81
C GLU A 67 -9.07 4.16 9.70
N LEU A 68 -8.64 3.76 8.49
CA LEU A 68 -7.25 3.34 8.26
C LEU A 68 -6.26 4.47 8.49
N SER A 69 -6.59 5.71 8.10
CA SER A 69 -5.73 6.88 8.33
C SER A 69 -5.48 7.07 9.82
N HIS A 70 -6.51 6.95 10.67
CA HIS A 70 -6.36 7.06 12.13
C HIS A 70 -5.41 5.99 12.67
N ILE A 71 -5.67 4.73 12.33
CA ILE A 71 -4.90 3.58 12.83
C ILE A 71 -3.43 3.70 12.42
N HIS A 72 -3.17 4.11 11.18
CA HIS A 72 -1.80 4.24 10.66
C HIS A 72 -1.09 5.46 11.24
N LEU A 73 -1.73 6.63 11.30
CA LEU A 73 -1.14 7.83 11.92
C LEU A 73 -0.73 7.56 13.37
N PHE A 74 -1.61 6.89 14.12
CA PHE A 74 -1.33 6.57 15.51
C PHE A 74 -0.24 5.49 15.65
N GLY A 75 -0.43 4.33 15.00
CA GLY A 75 0.47 3.19 15.14
C GLY A 75 1.88 3.46 14.59
N ILE A 76 1.98 3.95 13.35
CA ILE A 76 3.27 4.29 12.72
C ILE A 76 3.92 5.47 13.43
N GLY A 77 3.12 6.47 13.85
CA GLY A 77 3.62 7.59 14.64
C GLY A 77 4.28 7.16 15.95
N LEU A 78 3.66 6.22 16.67
CA LEU A 78 4.23 5.65 17.90
C LEU A 78 5.54 4.89 17.64
N VAL A 79 5.58 4.04 16.60
CA VAL A 79 6.79 3.29 16.23
C VAL A 79 7.91 4.26 15.82
N ALA A 80 7.61 5.25 14.98
CA ALA A 80 8.58 6.25 14.54
C ALA A 80 9.12 7.07 15.73
N PHE A 81 8.26 7.39 16.71
CA PHE A 81 8.68 8.06 17.94
C PHE A 81 9.64 7.20 18.77
N VAL A 82 9.32 5.93 19.02
CA VAL A 82 10.16 5.03 19.82
C VAL A 82 11.51 4.78 19.14
N LEU A 83 11.49 4.45 17.85
CA LEU A 83 12.74 4.24 17.08
C LEU A 83 13.58 5.51 17.03
N GLY A 84 12.94 6.65 16.78
CA GLY A 84 13.60 7.95 16.74
C GLY A 84 14.23 8.31 18.08
N TYR A 85 13.53 8.05 19.18
CA TYR A 85 14.04 8.25 20.54
C TYR A 85 15.29 7.40 20.80
N VAL A 86 15.26 6.10 20.50
CA VAL A 86 16.44 5.24 20.63
C VAL A 86 17.59 5.75 19.75
N PHE A 87 17.30 6.18 18.53
CA PHE A 87 18.31 6.69 17.60
C PHE A 87 18.96 8.01 18.04
N THR A 88 18.35 8.78 18.95
CA THR A 88 18.98 10.00 19.50
C THR A 88 20.31 9.70 20.20
N PHE A 89 20.43 8.51 20.79
CA PHE A 89 21.64 8.03 21.47
C PHE A 89 22.74 7.59 20.50
N ALA A 90 22.47 7.56 19.19
CA ALA A 90 23.48 7.17 18.22
C ALA A 90 24.65 8.17 18.19
N MET A 91 25.88 7.65 18.11
CA MET A 91 27.12 8.40 17.95
C MET A 91 27.27 8.90 16.50
N LEU A 92 26.37 9.80 16.09
CA LEU A 92 26.34 10.42 14.76
C LEU A 92 26.16 11.94 14.90
N PRO A 93 26.54 12.73 13.89
CA PRO A 93 26.30 14.18 13.87
C PRO A 93 24.82 14.52 14.08
N ALA A 94 24.54 15.56 14.87
CA ALA A 94 23.18 15.93 15.28
C ALA A 94 22.25 16.22 14.08
N TRP A 95 22.75 16.89 13.04
CA TRP A 95 21.96 17.22 11.85
C TRP A 95 21.43 15.96 11.14
N PHE A 96 22.27 14.91 11.04
CA PHE A 96 21.92 13.67 10.38
C PHE A 96 20.89 12.89 11.20
N LYS A 97 21.07 12.84 12.53
CA LYS A 97 20.09 12.25 13.44
C LYS A 97 18.73 12.91 13.29
N ASN A 98 18.70 14.24 13.36
CA ASN A 98 17.45 15.00 13.25
C ASN A 98 16.76 14.73 11.91
N PHE A 99 17.51 14.71 10.80
CA PHE A 99 16.96 14.39 9.49
C PHE A 99 16.32 13.00 9.46
N VAL A 100 17.06 11.97 9.85
CA VAL A 100 16.60 10.57 9.84
C VAL A 100 15.40 10.38 10.78
N ILE A 101 15.35 11.06 11.92
CA ILE A 101 14.23 10.99 12.88
C ILE A 101 12.96 11.65 12.32
N VAL A 102 13.08 12.77 11.60
CA VAL A 102 11.91 13.54 11.11
C VAL A 102 11.32 12.96 9.82
N VAL A 103 12.17 12.46 8.92
CA VAL A 103 11.75 11.86 7.64
C VAL A 103 10.58 10.86 7.74
N PRO A 104 10.53 9.89 8.68
CA PRO A 104 9.44 8.92 8.75
C PRO A 104 8.09 9.57 9.08
N PHE A 105 8.06 10.65 9.87
CA PHE A 105 6.82 11.38 10.16
C PHE A 105 6.29 12.10 8.91
N VAL A 106 7.19 12.75 8.16
CA VAL A 106 6.83 13.43 6.90
C VAL A 106 6.37 12.42 5.86
N ALA A 107 7.10 11.31 5.71
CA ALA A 107 6.75 10.24 4.78
C ALA A 107 5.37 9.63 5.10
N MET A 108 5.07 9.39 6.37
CA MET A 108 3.75 8.90 6.81
C MET A 108 2.61 9.86 6.44
N VAL A 109 2.79 11.17 6.64
CA VAL A 109 1.76 12.15 6.27
C VAL A 109 1.55 12.20 4.76
N ILE A 110 2.63 12.16 3.98
CA ILE A 110 2.56 12.13 2.51
C ILE A 110 1.86 10.86 2.03
N ASP A 111 2.22 9.69 2.59
CA ASP A 111 1.63 8.41 2.25
C ASP A 111 0.11 8.44 2.40
N ILE A 112 -0.37 8.79 3.60
CA ILE A 112 -1.80 8.83 3.91
C ILE A 112 -2.53 9.88 3.09
N ALA A 113 -1.97 11.09 2.92
CA ALA A 113 -2.56 12.12 2.08
C ALA A 113 -2.73 11.63 0.63
N THR A 114 -1.73 10.90 0.11
CA THR A 114 -1.76 10.39 -1.27
C THR A 114 -2.78 9.27 -1.47
N TRP A 115 -3.20 8.53 -0.43
CA TRP A 115 -4.33 7.59 -0.55
C TRP A 115 -5.60 8.29 -1.02
N TYR A 116 -5.88 9.49 -0.50
CA TYR A 116 -7.03 10.28 -0.97
C TYR A 116 -6.81 10.80 -2.39
N LEU A 117 -5.59 11.19 -2.75
CA LEU A 117 -5.27 11.66 -4.10
C LEU A 117 -5.38 10.55 -5.16
N THR A 118 -5.13 9.28 -4.81
CA THR A 118 -5.30 8.16 -5.75
C THR A 118 -6.74 8.00 -6.25
N LYS A 119 -7.73 8.55 -5.53
CA LYS A 119 -9.12 8.60 -5.99
C LYS A 119 -9.32 9.56 -7.16
N TRP A 120 -8.50 10.59 -7.28
CA TRP A 120 -8.57 11.58 -8.35
C TRP A 120 -7.71 11.16 -9.55
N ASP A 121 -6.49 10.69 -9.29
CA ASP A 121 -5.60 10.20 -10.34
C ASP A 121 -4.79 8.98 -9.85
N PRO A 122 -4.86 7.83 -10.54
CA PRO A 122 -4.05 6.66 -10.21
C PRO A 122 -2.54 6.90 -10.17
N ILE A 123 -2.02 7.96 -10.80
CA ILE A 123 -0.58 8.29 -10.79
C ILE A 123 -0.02 8.49 -9.38
N TYR A 124 -0.85 8.92 -8.43
CA TYR A 124 -0.45 9.11 -7.04
C TYR A 124 -0.10 7.80 -6.33
N ALA A 125 -0.45 6.64 -6.90
CA ALA A 125 -0.03 5.33 -6.36
C ALA A 125 1.49 5.18 -6.33
N TYR A 126 2.22 5.81 -7.25
CA TYR A 126 3.68 5.83 -7.19
C TYR A 126 4.20 6.64 -6.00
N THR A 127 3.47 7.68 -5.58
CA THR A 127 3.84 8.49 -4.42
C THR A 127 3.70 7.69 -3.12
N VAL A 128 2.62 6.89 -3.00
CA VAL A 128 2.42 5.93 -1.90
C VAL A 128 3.61 4.98 -1.78
N VAL A 129 4.01 4.36 -2.90
CA VAL A 129 5.14 3.42 -2.93
C VAL A 129 6.45 4.11 -2.51
N VAL A 130 6.71 5.31 -3.03
CA VAL A 130 7.93 6.07 -2.68
C VAL A 130 7.92 6.50 -1.22
N ALA A 131 6.80 6.99 -0.70
CA ALA A 131 6.66 7.39 0.70
C ALA A 131 6.88 6.20 1.65
N GLY A 132 6.28 5.05 1.34
CA GLY A 132 6.51 3.79 2.07
C GLY A 132 7.98 3.33 2.02
N ALA A 133 8.64 3.46 0.88
CA ALA A 133 10.06 3.10 0.74
C ALA A 133 10.97 4.04 1.57
N VAL A 134 10.69 5.34 1.56
CA VAL A 134 11.41 6.34 2.37
C VAL A 134 11.22 6.09 3.86
N LEU A 135 9.98 5.78 4.29
CA LEU A 135 9.66 5.40 5.67
C LEU A 135 10.48 4.16 6.08
N GLY A 136 10.40 3.08 5.28
CA GLY A 136 11.09 1.83 5.55
C GLY A 136 12.61 1.98 5.59
N LEU A 137 13.20 2.75 4.67
CA LEU A 137 14.63 3.02 4.65
C LEU A 137 15.08 3.82 5.88
N SER A 138 14.31 4.83 6.29
CA SER A 138 14.62 5.59 7.50
C SER A 138 14.63 4.68 8.73
N TRP A 139 13.59 3.84 8.89
CA TRP A 139 13.55 2.88 10.00
C TRP A 139 14.68 1.86 9.93
N ALA A 140 15.02 1.36 8.74
CA ALA A 140 16.17 0.46 8.58
C ALA A 140 17.46 1.13 9.08
N ILE A 141 17.73 2.38 8.70
CA ILE A 141 18.89 3.14 9.20
C ILE A 141 18.84 3.25 10.72
N GLN A 142 17.71 3.66 11.29
CA GLN A 142 17.58 3.83 12.74
C GLN A 142 17.82 2.52 13.50
N ILE A 143 17.22 1.43 13.03
CA ILE A 143 17.32 0.10 13.65
C ILE A 143 18.74 -0.45 13.51
N PHE A 144 19.27 -0.57 12.29
CA PHE A 144 20.54 -1.23 12.07
C PHE A 144 21.71 -0.46 12.68
N VAL A 145 21.71 0.86 12.59
CA VAL A 145 22.75 1.66 13.24
C VAL A 145 22.64 1.56 14.76
N SER A 146 21.44 1.69 15.34
CA SER A 146 21.29 1.59 16.81
C SER A 146 21.74 0.21 17.31
N LEU A 147 21.29 -0.87 16.66
CA LEU A 147 21.70 -2.23 17.00
C LEU A 147 23.21 -2.42 16.85
N TYR A 148 23.80 -1.94 15.76
CA TYR A 148 25.24 -2.02 15.55
C TYR A 148 26.02 -1.33 16.67
N GLN A 149 25.61 -0.12 17.06
CA GLN A 149 26.29 0.63 18.12
C GLN A 149 26.11 -0.02 19.50
N ILE A 150 24.92 -0.53 19.81
CA ILE A 150 24.65 -1.25 21.06
C ILE A 150 25.49 -2.52 21.17
N VAL A 151 25.59 -3.31 20.10
CA VAL A 151 26.25 -4.61 20.11
C VAL A 151 27.78 -4.49 20.01
N PHE A 152 28.29 -3.60 19.16
CA PHE A 152 29.72 -3.59 18.80
C PHE A 152 30.50 -2.39 19.35
N LEU A 153 29.84 -1.27 19.67
CA LEU A 153 30.50 -0.07 20.20
C LEU A 153 30.20 0.16 21.69
N GLY A 154 29.47 -0.75 22.33
CA GLY A 154 29.02 -0.67 23.71
C GLY A 154 30.15 -0.81 24.75
N LYS A 155 30.95 0.25 24.92
CA LYS A 155 31.53 0.80 26.17
C LYS A 155 32.60 1.85 25.82
N PRO A 156 32.41 3.14 26.15
CA PRO A 156 33.54 4.02 26.38
C PRO A 156 34.27 3.54 27.63
N GLU A 157 35.60 3.38 27.55
CA GLU A 157 36.46 3.18 28.71
C GLU A 157 36.19 4.32 29.72
N PRO A 158 36.04 4.05 31.03
CA PRO A 158 35.78 5.11 31.99
C PRO A 158 36.91 6.14 31.89
N GLN A 159 36.55 7.37 31.54
CA GLN A 159 37.50 8.48 31.58
C GLN A 159 38.05 8.55 33.00
N SER A 160 39.32 8.19 33.16
CA SER A 160 40.05 8.35 34.40
C SER A 160 40.00 9.82 34.78
N ALA A 161 39.27 10.13 35.85
CA ALA A 161 39.30 11.45 36.46
C ALA A 161 40.74 11.77 36.86
N THR A 162 41.35 12.73 36.16
CA THR A 162 42.56 13.44 36.60
C THR A 162 42.18 14.83 37.04
#